data_AF-A0A2I0P519-F1
#
_entry.id   AF-A0A2I0P519-F1
#
_cell.length_a   1.000
_cell.length_b   1.000
_cell.length_c   1.000
_cell.angle_alpha   90.00
_cell.angle_beta   90.00
_cell.angle_gamma   90.00
#
_symmetry.space_group_name_H-M   'P 1'
#
loop_
_entity.id
_entity.type
_entity.pdbx_description
1 polymer ?
#
loop_
_entity_poly.entity_id
_entity_poly.type
_entity_poly.pdbx_seq_one_letter_code
_entity_poly.pdbx_strand_id
1 'polypeptide(L)'
;MKERYEELCRRRRSILEDRKVLTIHARTEPYREIWNRFSAVIDDYDDCEVILDAHHVAATIDGTVLYTGDYRHIIANRDLILSETSLYDVRGLGDRTGGRPPA
;
A
#
# COMPACT_ATOMS: atom_id res chain seq x y z
N MET A 1 23.45 11.42 -18.68
CA MET A 1 22.35 10.49 -18.29
C MET A 1 22.03 10.61 -16.80
N LYS A 2 23.03 10.55 -15.91
CA LYS A 2 22.90 10.77 -14.46
C LYS A 2 22.30 12.13 -14.08
N GLU A 3 22.80 13.23 -14.63
CA GLU A 3 22.30 14.59 -14.33
C GLU A 3 20.82 14.78 -14.66
N ARG A 4 20.37 14.25 -15.81
CA ARG A 4 18.96 14.29 -16.22
C ARG A 4 18.06 13.46 -15.29
N TYR A 5 18.55 12.33 -14.78
CA TYR A 5 17.84 11.52 -13.80
C TYR A 5 17.74 12.25 -12.45
N GLU A 6 18.84 12.84 -11.97
CA GLU A 6 18.88 13.59 -10.71
C GLU A 6 18.00 14.84 -10.75
N GLU A 7 17.94 15.54 -11.88
CA GLU A 7 17.04 16.67 -12.09
C GLU A 7 15.57 16.23 -12.09
N LEU A 8 15.24 15.09 -12.71
CA LEU A 8 13.89 14.52 -12.65
C LEU A 8 13.50 14.14 -11.21
N CYS A 9 14.42 13.53 -10.46
CA CYS A 9 14.21 13.20 -9.05
C CYS A 9 13.99 14.45 -8.19
N ARG A 10 14.77 15.52 -8.39
CA ARG A 10 14.58 16.80 -7.70
C ARG A 10 13.21 17.41 -8.00
N ARG A 11 12.80 17.40 -9.27
CA ARG A 11 11.48 17.92 -9.67
C ARG A 11 10.33 17.11 -9.06
N ARG A 12 10.42 15.77 -9.06
CA ARG A 12 9.44 14.90 -8.41
C ARG A 12 9.38 15.13 -6.90
N ARG A 13 10.53 15.26 -6.23
CA ARG A 13 10.60 15.57 -4.79
C ARG A 13 9.91 16.90 -4.47
N SER A 14 10.15 17.96 -5.25
CA SER A 14 9.51 19.26 -5.03
C SER A 14 7.98 19.19 -5.08
N ILE A 15 7.40 18.30 -5.89
CA ILE A 15 5.95 18.05 -5.90
C ILE A 15 5.49 17.37 -4.61
N LEU A 16 6.30 16.44 -4.08
CA LEU A 16 6.00 15.74 -2.82
C LEU A 16 6.14 16.64 -1.58
N GLU A 17 6.87 17.75 -1.68
CA GLU A 17 6.97 18.76 -0.62
C GLU A 17 5.70 19.62 -0.51
N ASP A 18 4.85 19.65 -1.55
CA ASP A 18 3.54 20.30 -1.48
C ASP A 18 2.54 19.42 -0.73
N ARG A 19 2.18 19.85 0.48
CA ARG A 19 1.20 19.17 1.34
C ARG A 19 -0.22 19.14 0.76
N LYS A 20 -0.52 19.94 -0.27
CA LYS A 20 -1.78 19.83 -1.02
C LYS A 20 -1.78 18.63 -1.97
N VAL A 21 -0.61 18.13 -2.35
CA VAL A 21 -0.43 16.99 -3.26
C VAL A 21 -0.14 15.71 -2.47
N LEU A 22 0.61 15.81 -1.37
CA LEU A 22 0.98 14.69 -0.52
C LEU A 22 0.47 14.89 0.92
N THR A 23 -0.42 14.00 1.35
CA THR A 23 -0.77 13.88 2.77
C THR A 23 -0.11 12.62 3.35
N ILE A 24 0.59 12.78 4.48
CA ILE A 24 1.21 11.67 5.20
C ILE A 24 0.26 11.26 6.33
N HIS A 25 -0.18 10.01 6.30
CA HIS A 25 -0.96 9.40 7.38
C HIS A 25 0.00 8.62 8.27
N ALA A 26 0.15 9.05 9.52
CA ALA A 26 0.94 8.33 10.51
C ALA A 26 0.02 7.39 11.28
N ARG A 27 0.26 6.09 11.16
CA ARG A 27 -0.50 5.07 11.89
C ARG A 27 -0.37 5.29 13.40
N THR A 28 -1.51 5.45 14.07
CA THR A 28 -1.58 5.64 15.53
C THR A 28 -2.02 4.41 16.29
N GLU A 29 -2.75 3.50 15.63
CA GLU A 29 -3.24 2.25 16.21
C GLU A 29 -2.32 1.09 15.84
N PRO A 30 -1.90 0.24 16.79
CA PRO A 30 -1.06 -0.93 16.50
C PRO A 30 -1.76 -2.07 15.76
N TYR A 31 -3.10 -2.12 15.73
CA TYR A 31 -3.88 -3.19 15.06
C TYR A 31 -3.43 -4.61 15.41
N ARG A 32 -3.20 -4.89 16.70
CA ARG A 32 -2.61 -6.16 17.17
C ARG A 32 -3.36 -7.40 16.69
N GLU A 33 -4.68 -7.32 16.54
CA GLU A 33 -5.49 -8.44 16.05
C GLU A 33 -5.21 -8.77 14.59
N ILE A 34 -5.14 -7.73 13.74
CA ILE A 34 -4.78 -7.87 12.32
C ILE A 34 -3.33 -8.35 12.20
N TRP A 35 -2.42 -7.74 12.98
CA TRP A 35 -1.02 -8.15 13.06
C TRP A 35 -0.88 -9.65 13.30
N ASN A 36 -1.52 -10.18 14.34
CA ASN A 36 -1.41 -11.58 14.72
C ASN A 36 -1.86 -12.54 13.61
N ARG A 37 -2.84 -12.13 12.78
CA ARG A 37 -3.29 -12.92 11.64
C ARG A 37 -2.26 -12.92 10.51
N PHE A 38 -1.65 -11.76 10.23
CA PHE A 38 -0.63 -11.65 9.18
C PHE A 38 0.69 -12.28 9.57
N SER A 39 1.21 -12.01 10.78
CA SER A 39 2.50 -12.54 11.24
C SER A 39 2.53 -14.07 11.34
N ALA A 40 1.38 -14.74 11.28
CA ALA A 40 1.29 -16.20 11.25
C ALA A 40 1.51 -16.80 9.85
N VAL A 41 1.40 -15.99 8.78
CA VAL A 41 1.42 -16.46 7.38
C VAL A 41 2.45 -15.71 6.54
N ILE A 42 2.68 -14.43 6.85
CA ILE A 42 3.66 -13.56 6.23
C ILE A 42 4.88 -13.50 7.18
N ASP A 43 5.97 -14.13 6.75
CA ASP A 43 7.20 -14.26 7.54
C ASP A 43 8.06 -12.98 7.55
N ASP A 44 7.71 -12.00 6.73
CA ASP A 44 8.39 -10.71 6.64
C ASP A 44 7.67 -9.65 7.49
N TYR A 45 8.42 -9.11 8.47
CA TYR A 45 7.93 -8.09 9.39
C TYR A 45 7.54 -6.79 8.65
N ASP A 46 8.36 -6.37 7.68
CA ASP A 46 8.16 -5.11 6.98
C ASP A 46 6.92 -5.20 6.06
N ASP A 47 6.67 -6.35 5.45
CA ASP A 47 5.45 -6.56 4.66
C ASP A 47 4.19 -6.48 5.53
N CYS A 48 4.21 -7.02 6.75
CA CYS A 48 3.12 -6.87 7.70
C CYS A 48 2.88 -5.40 8.08
N GLU A 49 3.95 -4.65 8.34
CA GLU A 49 3.88 -3.22 8.67
C GLU A 49 3.30 -2.39 7.51
N VAL A 50 3.72 -2.66 6.27
CA VAL A 50 3.21 -1.99 5.07
C VAL A 50 1.70 -2.22 4.94
N ILE A 51 1.22 -3.45 5.17
CA ILE A 51 -0.20 -3.77 5.08
C ILE A 51 -0.99 -3.03 6.17
N LEU A 52 -0.48 -2.96 7.40
CA LEU A 52 -1.13 -2.23 8.50
C LEU A 52 -1.19 -0.73 8.26
N ASP A 53 -0.15 -0.13 7.69
CA ASP A 53 -0.16 1.28 7.29
C ASP A 53 -1.18 1.53 6.18
N ALA A 54 -1.25 0.63 5.19
CA ALA A 54 -2.24 0.69 4.13
C ALA A 54 -3.67 0.55 4.67
N HIS A 55 -3.90 -0.36 5.61
CA HIS A 55 -5.17 -0.50 6.33
C HIS A 55 -5.55 0.81 7.04
N HIS A 56 -4.61 1.44 7.75
CA HIS A 56 -4.86 2.68 8.47
C HIS A 56 -5.34 3.81 7.54
N VAL A 57 -4.71 3.95 6.37
CA VAL A 57 -5.15 4.90 5.34
C VAL A 57 -6.55 4.52 4.85
N ALA A 58 -6.78 3.25 4.52
CA ALA A 58 -8.04 2.76 3.99
C ALA A 58 -9.21 2.87 4.97
N ALA A 59 -8.96 2.85 6.28
CA ALA A 59 -9.96 3.11 7.31
C ALA A 59 -10.47 4.56 7.30
N THR A 60 -9.76 5.47 6.64
CA THR A 60 -10.12 6.89 6.51
C THR A 60 -10.53 7.31 5.10
N ILE A 61 -10.14 6.53 4.09
CA ILE A 61 -10.37 6.83 2.67
C ILE A 61 -10.95 5.59 1.99
N ASP A 62 -12.25 5.65 1.69
CA ASP A 62 -12.95 4.59 0.98
C ASP A 62 -12.35 4.37 -0.42
N GLY A 63 -12.35 3.11 -0.88
CA GLY A 63 -11.85 2.76 -2.21
C GLY A 63 -10.33 2.74 -2.34
N THR A 64 -9.60 2.74 -1.22
CA THR A 64 -8.13 2.66 -1.22
C THR A 64 -7.65 1.32 -1.80
N VAL A 65 -6.71 1.39 -2.76
CA VAL A 65 -6.08 0.24 -3.41
C VAL A 65 -4.58 0.23 -3.13
N LEU A 66 -4.07 -0.88 -2.59
CA LEU A 66 -2.63 -1.09 -2.40
C LEU A 66 -2.00 -1.62 -3.69
N TYR A 67 -1.06 -0.88 -4.28
CA TYR A 67 -0.24 -1.37 -5.38
C TYR A 67 1.13 -1.79 -4.87
N THR A 68 1.56 -3.02 -5.17
CA THR A 68 2.83 -3.57 -4.68
C THR A 68 3.58 -4.33 -5.77
N GLY A 69 4.92 -4.28 -5.72
CA GLY A 69 5.78 -5.15 -6.51
C GLY A 69 6.13 -6.46 -5.81
N ASP A 70 5.72 -6.63 -4.55
CA ASP A 70 5.97 -7.86 -3.81
C ASP A 70 4.90 -8.91 -4.14
N TYR A 71 5.27 -9.79 -5.06
CA TYR A 71 4.44 -10.90 -5.46
C TYR A 71 4.52 -12.09 -4.49
N ARG A 72 5.53 -12.14 -3.62
CA ARG A 72 5.84 -13.31 -2.80
C ARG A 72 5.11 -13.30 -1.48
N HIS A 73 5.02 -12.16 -0.81
CA HIS A 73 4.34 -12.09 0.50
C HIS A 73 3.02 -11.34 0.40
N ILE A 74 2.98 -10.18 -0.25
CA ILE A 74 1.75 -9.38 -0.31
C ILE A 74 0.75 -9.95 -1.34
N ILE A 75 1.10 -10.07 -2.63
CA ILE A 75 0.13 -10.58 -3.63
C ILE A 75 -0.28 -12.02 -3.35
N ALA A 76 0.66 -12.87 -2.93
CA ALA A 76 0.36 -14.27 -2.58
C ALA A 76 -0.68 -14.40 -1.45
N ASN A 77 -0.76 -13.41 -0.56
CA ASN A 77 -1.71 -13.38 0.55
C ASN A 77 -2.85 -12.38 0.36
N ARG A 78 -3.13 -11.96 -0.89
CA ARG A 78 -4.14 -10.93 -1.22
C ARG A 78 -5.49 -11.17 -0.57
N ASP A 79 -6.02 -12.39 -0.65
CA ASP A 79 -7.37 -12.68 -0.14
C ASP A 79 -7.46 -12.55 1.38
N LEU A 80 -6.41 -13.01 2.09
CA LEU A 80 -6.28 -12.80 3.53
C LEU A 80 -6.24 -11.30 3.85
N ILE A 81 -5.39 -10.55 3.15
CA ILE A 81 -5.26 -9.10 3.35
C ILE A 81 -6.61 -8.39 3.15
N LEU A 82 -7.35 -8.71 2.10
CA LEU A 82 -8.66 -8.11 1.84
C LEU A 82 -9.73 -8.51 2.86
N SER A 83 -9.64 -9.72 3.43
CA SER A 83 -10.57 -10.16 4.48
C SER A 83 -10.34 -9.50 5.83
N GLU A 84 -9.11 -9.03 6.09
CA GLU A 84 -8.69 -8.50 7.39
C GLU A 84 -8.50 -6.97 7.42
N THR A 85 -8.61 -6.30 6.26
CA THR A 85 -8.36 -4.87 6.15
C THR A 85 -9.51 -4.10 5.51
N SER A 86 -9.49 -2.77 5.66
CA SER A 86 -10.42 -1.86 4.97
C SER A 86 -10.02 -1.59 3.51
N LEU A 87 -9.01 -2.29 2.97
CA LEU A 87 -8.58 -2.10 1.58
C LEU A 87 -9.67 -2.55 0.62
N TYR A 88 -9.91 -1.76 -0.42
CA TYR A 88 -10.82 -2.14 -1.49
C TYR A 88 -10.20 -3.22 -2.38
N ASP A 89 -8.89 -3.11 -2.66
CA ASP A 89 -8.17 -4.05 -3.51
C ASP A 89 -6.65 -4.03 -3.20
N VAL A 90 -5.97 -5.12 -3.55
CA VAL A 90 -4.50 -5.22 -3.56
C VAL A 90 -4.08 -5.71 -4.94
N ARG A 91 -3.14 -4.99 -5.58
CA ARG A 91 -2.75 -5.21 -6.98
C ARG A 91 -1.25 -5.26 -7.17
N GLY A 92 -0.82 -6.16 -8.04
CA GLY A 92 0.57 -6.27 -8.46
C GLY A 92 0.96 -5.14 -9.43
N LEU A 93 2.19 -4.66 -9.32
CA LEU A 93 2.76 -3.75 -10.29
C LEU A 93 2.93 -4.46 -11.64
N GLY A 94 2.06 -4.16 -12.59
CA GLY A 94 2.02 -4.82 -13.89
C GLY A 94 0.70 -5.54 -14.16
N ASP A 95 -0.17 -5.66 -13.16
CA ASP A 95 -1.55 -6.11 -13.34
C ASP A 95 -2.26 -5.09 -14.22
N ARG A 96 -2.46 -5.46 -15.50
CA ARG A 96 -3.16 -4.63 -16.47
C ARG A 96 -4.58 -4.41 -15.95
N THR A 97 -4.98 -3.15 -15.76
CA THR A 97 -6.34 -2.77 -15.38
C THR A 97 -7.36 -3.40 -16.32
N GLY A 98 -8.01 -4.47 -15.85
CA GLY A 98 -8.90 -5.30 -16.66
C GLY A 98 -10.08 -5.84 -15.85
N GLY A 99 -10.56 -5.10 -14.85
CA GLY A 99 -11.77 -5.42 -14.11
C GLY A 99 -12.61 -4.17 -13.93
N ARG A 100 -13.74 -4.10 -14.65
CA ARG A 100 -14.77 -3.06 -14.53
C ARG A 100 -15.26 -3.02 -13.07
N PRO A 101 -15.54 -1.85 -12.47
CA PRO A 101 -16.23 -1.80 -11.18
C PRO A 101 -17.59 -2.50 -11.28
N PRO A 102 -18.09 -3.14 -10.21
CA PRO A 102 -19.45 -3.68 -10.20
C PRO A 102 -20.46 -2.54 -10.48
N ALA A 103 -21.53 -2.91 -11.16
CA ALA A 103 -22.61 -2.03 -11.62
C ALA A 103 -23.39 -1.38 -10.48
#